data_AF-A0A4Q2Z507-F1
#
_entry.id   AF-A0A4Q2Z507-F1
#
_cell.length_a   1.000
_cell.length_b   1.000
_cell.length_c   1.000
_cell.angle_alpha   90.00
_cell.angle_beta   90.00
_cell.angle_gamma   90.00
#
_symmetry.space_group_name_H-M   'P 1'
#
loop_
_entity.id
_entity.type
_entity.pdbx_description
1 polymer ?
#
loop_
_entity_poly.entity_id
_entity_poly.type
_entity_poly.pdbx_seq_one_letter_code
_entity_poly.pdbx_strand_id
1 'polypeptide(L)'
;ASRHAPVNLSDEHYPAIHRSVLSGLLGQVAQRQERNTYKASGNRLTTIFPGSNLYERREKQKKGPPDRAQQKPGAKKETSRQPEWIMAGEIVETSQLFARSVAKIDPEWIVDLGSHLCKFRYSEPGWSVKAGRVLAWERVLLSGLEVAKRRVDYGRINAPEATEIFIRSALVAGDVHLNHRFFSENRKVREEIEAALTRVRSGRVHDLDEAFYRFYAARIEGVSSVHDLNQLVRSRIGKEPNFLVAMEQDLIGDTGLEYDRQMFPEKVAVANTVLPLMYAYSPGEEQDGVTVRVPIPVAERLSGSELQWMVPGMREELISVLLRALPKSLRRDLMPLEPKVAEIVREFQPTGGEFLVALAEFLTRKYRMQIRAEDWRPDALPMHLRPRVEIVDRNNKMVAAGRDLQSVRSKIEDRDVSGNAWTAAEKKWERRGLKIWNFGDLPETVSVEDVGGVTLLAYPG
;
A
#
# COMPACT_ATOMS: atom_id res chain seq x y z
N ALA A 1 36.17 -40.49 60.23
CA ALA A 1 35.53 -39.48 59.38
C ALA A 1 36.28 -39.41 58.05
N SER A 2 35.77 -40.09 57.02
CA SER A 2 36.34 -40.07 55.68
C SER A 2 36.20 -38.66 55.11
N ARG A 3 37.33 -37.96 54.92
CA ARG A 3 37.38 -36.74 54.12
C ARG A 3 37.19 -37.16 52.67
N HIS A 4 35.95 -37.09 52.17
CA HIS A 4 35.69 -37.19 50.74
C HIS A 4 36.52 -36.10 50.04
N ALA A 5 37.39 -36.53 49.11
CA ALA A 5 38.10 -35.63 48.23
C ALA A 5 37.08 -34.75 47.49
N PRO A 6 37.33 -33.44 47.32
CA PRO A 6 36.44 -32.60 46.53
C PRO A 6 36.36 -33.19 45.13
N VAL A 7 35.14 -33.55 44.70
CA VAL A 7 34.89 -33.99 43.33
C VAL A 7 35.27 -32.82 42.43
N ASN A 8 36.40 -32.94 41.73
CA ASN A 8 36.81 -31.99 40.71
C ASN A 8 35.90 -32.23 39.49
N LEU A 9 34.69 -31.68 39.56
CA LEU A 9 33.74 -31.70 38.45
C LEU A 9 34.36 -30.86 37.33
N SER A 10 34.82 -31.52 36.27
CA SER A 10 35.17 -30.85 35.01
C SER A 10 33.98 -30.02 34.51
N ASP A 11 34.26 -28.93 33.79
CA ASP A 11 33.23 -28.08 33.16
C ASP A 11 32.23 -28.88 32.30
N GLU A 12 32.63 -30.06 31.81
CA GLU A 12 31.80 -30.99 31.05
C GLU A 12 30.61 -31.57 31.84
N HIS A 13 30.73 -31.73 33.15
CA HIS A 13 29.65 -32.25 33.99
C HIS A 13 28.63 -31.16 34.39
N TYR A 14 28.99 -29.89 34.22
CA TYR A 14 28.14 -28.77 34.63
C TYR A 14 26.77 -28.81 33.95
N PRO A 15 26.65 -28.95 32.62
CA PRO A 15 25.34 -29.03 31.95
C PRO A 15 24.53 -30.24 32.41
N ALA A 16 25.15 -31.41 32.60
CA ALA A 16 24.46 -32.63 32.99
C ALA A 16 23.79 -32.49 34.36
N ILE A 17 24.54 -32.05 35.38
CA ILE A 17 24.03 -31.85 36.74
C ILE A 17 22.91 -30.82 36.75
N HIS A 18 23.12 -29.66 36.11
CA HIS A 18 22.13 -28.58 36.14
C HIS A 18 20.89 -28.90 35.32
N ARG A 19 20.99 -29.64 34.20
CA ARG A 19 19.82 -30.16 33.48
C ARG A 19 19.02 -31.15 34.32
N SER A 20 19.68 -32.04 35.05
CA SER A 20 19.00 -32.97 35.99
C SER A 20 18.22 -32.20 37.06
N VAL A 21 18.83 -31.20 37.70
CA VAL A 21 18.14 -30.40 38.72
C VAL A 21 17.03 -29.53 38.10
N LEU A 22 17.29 -28.90 36.94
CA LEU A 22 16.35 -28.02 36.26
C LEU A 22 15.06 -28.76 35.87
N SER A 23 15.13 -30.06 35.55
CA SER A 23 13.96 -30.86 35.21
C SER A 23 12.87 -30.86 36.28
N GLY A 24 13.24 -30.75 37.57
CA GLY A 24 12.30 -30.61 38.69
C GLY A 24 12.00 -29.16 39.09
N LEU A 25 12.76 -28.19 38.60
CA LEU A 25 12.73 -26.78 39.03
C LEU A 25 12.46 -25.81 37.88
N LEU A 26 11.77 -26.23 36.82
CA LEU A 26 11.41 -25.37 35.68
C LEU A 26 10.62 -24.11 36.11
N GLY A 27 9.87 -24.18 37.22
CA GLY A 27 9.19 -23.02 37.80
C GLY A 27 10.10 -22.00 38.48
N GLN A 28 11.35 -22.35 38.78
CA GLN A 28 12.31 -21.54 39.53
C GLN A 28 13.44 -20.96 38.66
N VAL A 29 13.13 -20.66 37.41
CA VAL A 29 14.04 -19.95 36.51
C VAL A 29 13.81 -18.44 36.54
N ALA A 30 14.85 -17.66 36.26
CA ALA A 30 14.75 -16.22 36.20
C ALA A 30 15.75 -15.61 35.19
N GLN A 31 15.33 -14.52 34.54
CA GLN A 31 16.14 -13.75 33.58
C GLN A 31 16.59 -12.43 34.20
N ARG A 32 17.86 -12.08 34.05
CA ARG A 32 18.45 -10.85 34.58
C ARG A 32 17.75 -9.63 33.98
N GLN A 33 17.35 -8.70 34.83
CA GLN A 33 16.83 -7.39 34.43
C GLN A 33 17.88 -6.32 34.72
N GLU A 34 18.35 -6.33 35.96
CA GLU A 34 19.35 -5.41 36.46
C GLU A 34 20.34 -6.16 37.34
N ARG A 35 21.32 -5.43 37.86
CA ARG A 35 22.28 -5.98 38.80
C ARG A 35 21.59 -6.57 40.02
N ASN A 36 21.88 -7.84 40.32
CA ASN A 36 21.24 -8.67 41.36
C ASN A 36 19.73 -8.90 41.19
N THR A 37 19.04 -8.24 40.26
CA THR A 37 17.58 -8.31 40.11
C THR A 37 17.21 -9.09 38.86
N TYR A 38 16.38 -10.11 39.05
CA TYR A 38 15.96 -11.05 38.03
C TYR A 38 14.44 -11.11 37.96
N LYS A 39 13.90 -11.31 36.76
CA LYS A 39 12.49 -11.59 36.53
C LYS A 39 12.28 -13.10 36.54
N ALA A 40 11.55 -13.59 37.54
CA ALA A 40 11.20 -14.99 37.71
C ALA A 40 9.84 -15.32 37.07
N SER A 41 9.50 -16.61 37.06
CA SER A 41 8.19 -17.12 36.66
C SER A 41 7.04 -16.35 37.32
N GLY A 42 6.01 -16.04 36.53
CA GLY A 42 4.87 -15.22 36.96
C GLY A 42 5.15 -13.71 36.95
N ASN A 43 6.16 -13.27 36.18
CA ASN A 43 6.59 -11.86 36.08
C ASN A 43 7.01 -11.22 37.42
N ARG A 44 7.37 -12.02 38.44
CA ARG A 44 7.81 -11.52 39.73
C ARG A 44 9.27 -11.09 39.66
N LEU A 45 9.63 -10.00 40.32
CA LEU A 45 11.03 -9.61 40.49
C LEU A 45 11.60 -10.30 41.74
N THR A 46 12.74 -10.95 41.58
CA THR A 46 13.50 -11.61 42.64
C THR A 46 14.92 -11.10 42.67
N THR A 47 15.51 -10.98 43.86
CA THR A 47 16.90 -10.57 44.02
C THR A 47 17.77 -11.78 44.33
N ILE A 48 18.97 -11.88 43.75
CA ILE A 48 19.95 -12.89 44.17
C ILE A 48 20.24 -12.70 45.66
N PHE A 49 20.23 -13.78 46.43
CA PHE A 49 20.51 -13.72 47.85
C PHE A 49 21.94 -13.17 48.12
N PRO A 50 22.15 -12.22 49.06
CA PRO A 50 23.45 -11.59 49.30
C PRO A 50 24.62 -12.53 49.67
N GLY A 51 24.29 -13.75 50.13
CA GLY A 51 25.26 -14.81 50.41
C GLY A 51 25.63 -15.69 49.20
N SER A 52 25.01 -15.48 48.04
CA SER A 52 25.35 -16.20 46.81
C SER A 52 26.69 -15.74 46.24
N ASN A 53 27.43 -16.68 45.62
CA ASN A 53 28.62 -16.38 44.83
C ASN A 53 28.33 -15.54 43.57
N LEU A 54 27.08 -15.53 43.09
CA LEU A 54 26.63 -14.70 41.96
C LEU A 54 26.13 -13.31 42.40
N TYR A 55 26.15 -13.00 43.71
CA TYR A 55 25.75 -11.68 44.19
C TYR A 55 26.88 -10.65 44.03
N GLU A 56 26.61 -9.56 43.33
CA GLU A 56 27.56 -8.47 43.14
C GLU A 56 27.32 -7.37 44.18
N ARG A 57 28.27 -7.18 45.11
CA ARG A 57 28.25 -6.09 46.12
C ARG A 57 28.70 -4.76 45.50
N ARG A 58 27.99 -3.66 45.81
CA ARG A 58 28.39 -2.33 45.30
C ARG A 58 29.78 -2.05 45.84
N GLU A 59 30.76 -1.88 44.96
CA GLU A 59 32.02 -1.31 45.38
C GLU A 59 31.72 0.09 45.92
N LYS A 60 32.09 0.35 47.17
CA LYS A 60 32.11 1.73 47.67
C LYS A 60 33.07 2.47 46.75
N GLN A 61 32.60 3.51 46.05
CA GLN A 61 33.51 4.47 45.43
C GLN A 61 34.51 4.87 46.51
N LYS A 62 35.79 4.51 46.33
CA LYS A 62 36.85 5.03 47.18
C LYS A 62 36.77 6.54 47.02
N LYS A 63 36.33 7.26 48.06
CA LYS A 63 36.54 8.70 48.17
C LYS A 63 38.05 8.91 48.23
N GLY A 64 38.67 9.07 47.07
CA GLY A 64 39.97 9.70 46.98
C GLY A 64 39.87 11.15 47.47
N PRO A 65 40.99 11.78 47.85
CA PRO A 65 41.00 13.19 48.24
C PRO A 65 40.34 14.05 47.17
N PRO A 66 39.66 15.15 47.54
CA PRO A 66 38.97 16.01 46.60
C PRO A 66 40.00 16.88 45.89
N ASP A 67 40.74 16.30 44.93
CA ASP A 67 41.50 17.13 44.03
C ASP A 67 41.60 16.54 42.62
N ARG A 68 41.16 17.37 41.67
CA ARG A 68 41.18 17.22 40.21
C ARG A 68 40.20 16.20 39.62
N ALA A 69 38.94 16.63 39.57
CA ALA A 69 38.00 16.19 38.55
C ALA A 69 38.45 16.70 37.16
N GLN A 70 39.30 15.93 36.48
CA GLN A 70 39.29 15.87 35.02
C GLN A 70 38.44 14.66 34.64
N GLN A 71 37.24 14.93 34.12
CA GLN A 71 36.38 13.93 33.51
C GLN A 71 37.14 13.29 32.33
N LYS A 72 37.61 12.05 32.51
CA LYS A 72 37.99 11.20 31.39
C LYS A 72 36.70 10.59 30.80
N PRO A 73 36.34 10.88 29.55
CA PRO A 73 35.21 10.24 28.89
C PRO A 73 35.64 8.82 28.48
N GLY A 74 35.04 7.83 29.10
CA GLY A 74 35.36 6.42 28.86
C GLY A 74 34.97 5.55 30.04
N ALA A 75 33.69 5.55 30.41
CA ALA A 75 33.16 4.58 31.36
C ALA A 75 33.39 3.17 30.78
N LYS A 76 34.37 2.45 31.33
CA LYS A 76 34.54 1.01 31.07
C LYS A 76 33.20 0.35 31.40
N LYS A 77 32.59 -0.31 30.41
CA LYS A 77 31.41 -1.16 30.58
C LYS A 77 31.79 -2.24 31.59
N GLU A 78 31.31 -2.13 32.84
CA GLU A 78 31.56 -3.12 33.88
C GLU A 78 31.04 -4.47 33.38
N THR A 79 31.93 -5.43 33.13
CA THR A 79 31.58 -6.79 32.75
C THR A 79 31.05 -7.50 34.00
N SER A 80 29.73 -7.46 34.18
CA SER A 80 29.05 -8.18 35.25
C SER A 80 29.27 -9.69 35.10
N ARG A 81 29.61 -10.36 36.21
CA ARG A 81 29.78 -11.82 36.31
C ARG A 81 28.44 -12.54 36.41
N GLN A 82 27.34 -11.79 36.48
CA GLN A 82 25.99 -12.34 36.59
C GLN A 82 25.52 -12.90 35.24
N PRO A 83 25.13 -14.18 35.16
CA PRO A 83 24.59 -14.75 33.93
C PRO A 83 23.24 -14.14 33.60
N GLU A 84 22.88 -14.15 32.32
CA GLU A 84 21.56 -13.67 31.89
C GLU A 84 20.43 -14.55 32.42
N TRP A 85 20.64 -15.87 32.46
CA TRP A 85 19.66 -16.84 32.95
C TRP A 85 20.19 -17.61 34.14
N ILE A 86 19.34 -17.74 35.16
CA ILE A 86 19.61 -18.55 36.35
C ILE A 86 18.46 -19.52 36.61
N MET A 87 18.81 -20.65 37.22
CA MET A 87 17.88 -21.42 38.05
C MET A 87 18.15 -21.12 39.52
N ALA A 88 17.12 -21.17 40.35
CA ALA A 88 17.22 -21.14 41.80
C ALA A 88 16.82 -22.49 42.38
N GLY A 89 17.45 -22.90 43.49
CA GLY A 89 17.01 -24.05 44.28
C GLY A 89 15.75 -23.74 45.10
N GLU A 90 15.62 -22.49 45.53
CA GLU A 90 14.44 -21.97 46.21
C GLU A 90 14.26 -20.45 45.93
N ILE A 91 13.00 -20.01 45.87
CA ILE A 91 12.63 -18.59 45.83
C ILE A 91 11.80 -18.30 47.09
N VAL A 92 12.33 -17.49 48.01
CA VAL A 92 11.77 -17.27 49.35
C VAL A 92 11.56 -15.78 49.59
N GLU A 93 10.39 -15.42 50.10
CA GLU A 93 10.06 -14.06 50.49
C GLU A 93 10.40 -13.84 51.97
N THR A 94 11.23 -12.84 52.26
CA THR A 94 11.56 -12.42 53.63
C THR A 94 11.32 -10.91 53.79
N SER A 95 12.36 -10.08 53.64
CA SER A 95 12.21 -8.63 53.46
C SER A 95 11.83 -8.25 52.03
N GLN A 96 12.21 -9.09 51.08
CA GLN A 96 11.83 -9.06 49.67
C GLN A 96 11.96 -10.49 49.11
N LEU A 97 11.57 -10.69 47.85
CA LEU A 97 11.72 -11.97 47.18
C LEU A 97 13.20 -12.24 46.86
N PHE A 98 13.75 -13.33 47.40
CA PHE A 98 15.13 -13.74 47.16
C PHE A 98 15.22 -15.09 46.44
N ALA A 99 16.12 -15.17 45.46
CA ALA A 99 16.55 -16.42 44.84
C ALA A 99 17.80 -16.95 45.56
N ARG A 100 17.72 -18.17 46.09
CA ARG A 100 18.82 -18.83 46.82
C ARG A 100 19.29 -20.07 46.06
N SER A 101 20.54 -20.47 46.31
CA SER A 101 21.18 -21.62 45.65
C SER A 101 21.07 -21.51 44.12
N VAL A 102 21.58 -20.40 43.58
CA VAL A 102 21.43 -20.04 42.16
C VAL A 102 22.57 -20.58 41.31
N ALA A 103 22.26 -20.99 40.09
CA ALA A 103 23.23 -21.44 39.10
C ALA A 103 22.91 -20.90 37.70
N LYS A 104 23.95 -20.70 36.88
CA LYS A 104 23.79 -20.33 35.47
C LYS A 104 23.15 -21.49 34.71
N ILE A 105 22.17 -21.18 33.86
CA ILE A 105 21.59 -22.15 32.93
C ILE A 105 21.61 -21.60 31.50
N ASP A 106 21.54 -22.50 30.53
CA ASP A 106 21.16 -22.15 29.16
C ASP A 106 19.63 -22.21 29.03
N PRO A 107 18.97 -21.15 28.53
CA PRO A 107 17.52 -21.17 28.35
C PRO A 107 17.04 -22.22 27.34
N GLU A 108 17.87 -22.71 26.40
CA GLU A 108 17.48 -23.80 25.50
C GLU A 108 17.19 -25.11 26.27
N TRP A 109 17.84 -25.33 27.41
CA TRP A 109 17.57 -26.50 28.25
C TRP A 109 16.13 -26.50 28.77
N ILE A 110 15.53 -25.32 28.97
CA ILE A 110 14.14 -25.18 29.39
C ILE A 110 13.21 -25.68 28.29
N VAL A 111 13.52 -25.38 27.03
CA VAL A 111 12.74 -25.82 25.86
C VAL A 111 12.83 -27.33 25.72
N ASP A 112 14.04 -27.90 25.80
CA ASP A 112 14.27 -29.34 25.71
C ASP A 112 13.52 -30.14 26.79
N LEU A 113 13.65 -29.72 28.05
CA LEU A 113 13.12 -30.45 29.21
C LEU A 113 11.63 -30.17 29.43
N GLY A 114 11.17 -28.96 29.10
CA GLY A 114 9.90 -28.38 29.50
C GLY A 114 9.00 -27.96 28.35
N SER A 115 9.20 -28.47 27.12
CA SER A 115 8.42 -28.06 25.94
C SER A 115 6.90 -28.10 26.15
N HIS A 116 6.41 -29.06 26.94
CA HIS A 116 4.99 -29.23 27.26
C HIS A 116 4.42 -28.16 28.21
N LEU A 117 5.28 -27.45 28.95
CA LEU A 117 4.92 -26.32 29.82
C LEU A 117 5.06 -24.98 29.10
N CYS A 118 5.70 -24.97 27.93
CA CYS A 118 5.93 -23.76 27.16
C CYS A 118 4.69 -23.39 26.34
N LYS A 119 4.47 -22.08 26.17
CA LYS A 119 3.50 -21.51 25.25
C LYS A 119 4.25 -20.96 24.04
N PHE A 120 3.83 -21.38 22.85
CA PHE A 120 4.40 -20.93 21.58
C PHE A 120 3.55 -19.79 21.04
N ARG A 121 4.20 -18.69 20.64
CA ARG A 121 3.55 -17.56 19.97
C ARG A 121 4.27 -17.27 18.67
N TYR A 122 3.49 -17.08 17.61
CA TYR A 122 4.00 -16.76 16.29
C TYR A 122 3.63 -15.34 15.93
N SER A 123 4.55 -14.62 15.28
CA SER A 123 4.36 -13.22 14.89
C SER A 123 5.14 -12.90 13.62
N GLU A 124 4.71 -11.86 12.91
CA GLU A 124 5.35 -11.35 11.69
C GLU A 124 5.62 -12.47 10.65
N PRO A 125 4.58 -13.20 10.22
CA PRO A 125 4.73 -14.13 9.11
C PRO A 125 5.07 -13.33 7.85
N GLY A 126 6.03 -13.81 7.07
CA GLY A 126 6.50 -13.09 5.89
C GLY A 126 7.38 -13.94 4.99
N TRP A 127 7.36 -13.59 3.71
CA TRP A 127 8.22 -14.21 2.71
C TRP A 127 9.69 -13.88 2.95
N SER A 128 10.55 -14.90 2.84
CA SER A 128 12.00 -14.71 2.88
C SER A 128 12.60 -15.15 1.54
N VAL A 129 13.01 -14.18 0.72
CA VAL A 129 13.67 -14.41 -0.57
C VAL A 129 14.90 -15.31 -0.40
N LYS A 130 15.74 -15.03 0.60
CA LYS A 130 16.97 -15.80 0.90
C LYS A 130 16.67 -17.26 1.24
N ALA A 131 15.62 -17.52 2.02
CA ALA A 131 15.27 -18.89 2.43
C ALA A 131 14.32 -19.58 1.44
N GLY A 132 13.75 -18.84 0.48
CA GLY A 132 12.76 -19.32 -0.48
C GLY A 132 11.51 -19.89 0.18
N ARG A 133 11.10 -19.37 1.35
CA ARG A 133 9.93 -19.83 2.11
C ARG A 133 9.32 -18.75 3.00
N VAL A 134 8.07 -18.95 3.40
CA VAL A 134 7.39 -18.10 4.39
C VAL A 134 7.85 -18.48 5.80
N LEU A 135 8.37 -17.50 6.52
CA LEU A 135 8.90 -17.65 7.87
C LEU A 135 8.16 -16.74 8.84
N ALA A 136 8.02 -17.18 10.08
CA ALA A 136 7.49 -16.38 11.17
C ALA A 136 8.48 -16.38 12.35
N TRP A 137 8.38 -15.36 13.22
CA TRP A 137 9.04 -15.37 14.52
C TRP A 137 8.26 -16.24 15.49
N GLU A 138 8.89 -17.29 16.00
CA GLU A 138 8.41 -18.07 17.13
C GLU A 138 9.04 -17.55 18.41
N ARG A 139 8.19 -17.18 19.38
CA ARG A 139 8.55 -16.90 20.77
C ARG A 139 8.07 -18.03 21.64
N VAL A 140 8.99 -18.64 22.38
CA VAL A 140 8.71 -19.71 23.34
C VAL A 140 8.66 -19.10 24.74
N LEU A 141 7.54 -19.24 25.42
CA LEU A 141 7.26 -18.62 26.70
C LEU A 141 7.08 -19.67 27.79
N LEU A 142 7.82 -19.58 28.88
CA LEU A 142 7.56 -20.35 30.10
C LEU A 142 7.07 -19.39 31.19
N SER A 143 5.82 -19.53 31.61
CA SER A 143 5.26 -18.75 32.75
C SER A 143 5.49 -17.22 32.68
N GLY A 144 5.47 -16.64 31.47
CA GLY A 144 5.68 -15.21 31.23
C GLY A 144 7.12 -14.79 30.90
N LEU A 145 8.08 -15.72 30.93
CA LEU A 145 9.46 -15.52 30.52
C LEU A 145 9.66 -16.00 29.08
N GLU A 146 10.26 -15.18 28.23
CA GLU A 146 10.62 -15.55 26.85
C GLU A 146 11.95 -16.31 26.88
N VAL A 147 11.89 -17.63 26.70
CA VAL A 147 13.07 -18.52 26.82
C VAL A 147 13.76 -18.77 25.49
N ALA A 148 13.06 -18.62 24.37
CA ALA A 148 13.65 -18.72 23.04
C ALA A 148 12.91 -17.84 22.04
N LYS A 149 13.67 -17.30 21.07
CA LYS A 149 13.13 -16.57 19.92
C LYS A 149 13.87 -16.99 18.66
N ARG A 150 13.17 -17.55 17.68
CA ARG A 150 13.75 -18.05 16.43
C ARG A 150 12.83 -17.88 15.23
N ARG A 151 13.38 -17.93 14.02
CA ARG A 151 12.61 -17.99 12.78
C ARG A 151 12.25 -19.45 12.49
N VAL A 152 10.97 -19.71 12.25
CA VAL A 152 10.47 -21.06 11.94
C VAL A 152 9.68 -21.05 10.63
N ASP A 153 9.56 -22.23 10.05
CA ASP A 153 8.73 -22.48 8.87
C ASP A 153 7.26 -22.26 9.21
N TYR A 154 6.65 -21.23 8.62
CA TYR A 154 5.28 -20.85 8.94
C TYR A 154 4.24 -21.77 8.29
N GLY A 155 4.59 -22.44 7.18
CA GLY A 155 3.70 -23.38 6.51
C GLY A 155 3.30 -24.55 7.40
N ARG A 156 4.18 -24.97 8.32
CA ARG A 156 3.88 -26.03 9.32
C ARG A 156 2.93 -25.58 10.43
N ILE A 157 2.79 -24.27 10.63
CA ILE A 157 1.99 -23.69 11.71
C ILE A 157 0.61 -23.27 11.18
N ASN A 158 0.57 -22.55 10.06
CA ASN A 158 -0.65 -22.12 9.39
C ASN A 158 -0.47 -22.21 7.86
N ALA A 159 -0.76 -23.39 7.29
CA ALA A 159 -0.57 -23.65 5.86
C ALA A 159 -1.42 -22.73 4.95
N PRO A 160 -2.71 -22.47 5.23
CA PRO A 160 -3.51 -21.53 4.42
C PRO A 160 -2.93 -20.11 4.36
N GLU A 161 -2.66 -19.50 5.52
CA GLU A 161 -2.13 -18.13 5.58
C GLU A 161 -0.71 -18.04 4.98
N ALA A 162 0.12 -19.07 5.21
CA ALA A 162 1.43 -19.14 4.58
C ALA A 162 1.34 -19.24 3.05
N THR A 163 0.33 -19.94 2.51
CA THR A 163 0.10 -20.04 1.07
C THR A 163 -0.32 -18.70 0.48
N GLU A 164 -1.21 -17.97 1.16
CA GLU A 164 -1.58 -16.61 0.75
C GLU A 164 -0.37 -15.68 0.71
N ILE A 165 0.44 -15.65 1.78
CA ILE A 165 1.66 -14.83 1.84
C ILE A 165 2.63 -15.21 0.73
N PHE A 166 2.80 -16.51 0.47
CA PHE A 166 3.64 -17.01 -0.61
C PHE A 166 3.16 -16.51 -1.97
N ILE A 167 1.87 -16.65 -2.28
CA ILE A 167 1.33 -16.20 -3.56
C ILE A 167 1.52 -14.68 -3.72
N ARG A 168 1.08 -13.89 -2.73
CA ARG A 168 1.13 -12.42 -2.81
C ARG A 168 2.56 -11.89 -2.92
N SER A 169 3.47 -12.39 -2.07
CA SER A 169 4.83 -11.85 -1.99
C SER A 169 5.76 -12.48 -3.03
N ALA A 170 5.74 -13.81 -3.17
CA ALA A 170 6.68 -14.49 -4.06
C ALA A 170 6.19 -14.44 -5.51
N LEU A 171 4.95 -14.88 -5.78
CA LEU A 171 4.48 -15.05 -7.16
C LEU A 171 3.96 -13.75 -7.79
N VAL A 172 3.17 -12.97 -7.05
CA VAL A 172 2.53 -11.75 -7.58
C VAL A 172 3.52 -10.59 -7.61
N ALA A 173 4.12 -10.24 -6.47
CA ALA A 173 5.13 -9.17 -6.42
C ALA A 173 6.43 -9.54 -7.15
N GLY A 174 6.67 -10.84 -7.36
CA GLY A 174 7.81 -11.33 -8.14
C GLY A 174 9.13 -11.41 -7.35
N ASP A 175 9.09 -11.38 -6.01
CA ASP A 175 10.26 -11.47 -5.13
C ASP A 175 10.81 -12.92 -5.04
N VAL A 176 10.94 -13.59 -6.18
CA VAL A 176 11.40 -14.97 -6.27
C VAL A 176 12.10 -15.23 -7.59
N HIS A 177 13.14 -16.06 -7.54
CA HIS A 177 13.79 -16.56 -8.74
C HIS A 177 13.24 -17.97 -9.04
N LEU A 178 12.44 -18.09 -10.10
CA LEU A 178 11.84 -19.34 -10.55
C LEU A 178 12.24 -19.64 -11.99
N ASN A 179 12.73 -20.85 -12.21
CA ASN A 179 13.06 -21.36 -13.54
C ASN A 179 11.89 -22.20 -14.09
N HIS A 180 10.68 -21.64 -14.08
CA HIS A 180 9.48 -22.28 -14.61
C HIS A 180 8.89 -21.48 -15.75
N ARG A 181 8.47 -22.18 -16.82
CA ARG A 181 7.84 -21.57 -18.00
C ARG A 181 6.67 -20.66 -17.63
N PHE A 182 5.78 -21.12 -16.74
CA PHE A 182 4.59 -20.34 -16.38
C PHE A 182 4.95 -18.97 -15.80
N PHE A 183 6.04 -18.87 -15.04
CA PHE A 183 6.41 -17.63 -14.37
C PHE A 183 6.87 -16.56 -15.37
N SER A 184 7.67 -16.96 -16.36
CA SER A 184 8.07 -16.06 -17.45
C SER A 184 6.90 -15.68 -18.36
N GLU A 185 5.99 -16.61 -18.64
CA GLU A 185 4.83 -16.33 -19.51
C GLU A 185 3.82 -15.41 -18.82
N ASN A 186 3.52 -15.64 -17.54
CA ASN A 186 2.62 -14.77 -16.77
C ASN A 186 3.16 -13.34 -16.64
N ARG A 187 4.48 -13.20 -16.51
CA ARG A 187 5.12 -11.88 -16.52
C ARG A 187 4.94 -11.15 -17.85
N LYS A 188 5.08 -11.86 -18.99
CA LYS A 188 4.80 -11.25 -20.31
C LYS A 188 3.34 -10.82 -20.43
N VAL A 189 2.41 -11.68 -20.02
CA VAL A 189 0.96 -11.35 -20.03
C VAL A 189 0.68 -10.11 -19.19
N ARG A 190 1.29 -10.00 -18.00
CA ARG A 190 1.21 -8.79 -17.17
C ARG A 190 1.71 -7.56 -17.93
N GLU A 191 2.91 -7.62 -18.49
CA GLU A 191 3.53 -6.52 -19.23
C GLU A 191 2.69 -6.12 -20.47
N GLU A 192 2.09 -7.09 -21.17
CA GLU A 192 1.20 -6.86 -22.31
C GLU A 192 -0.10 -6.15 -21.90
N ILE A 193 -0.74 -6.58 -20.80
CA ILE A 193 -1.96 -5.95 -20.27
C ILE A 193 -1.65 -4.54 -19.77
N GLU A 194 -0.56 -4.35 -19.02
CA GLU A 194 -0.14 -3.02 -18.54
C GLU A 194 0.15 -2.08 -19.71
N ALA A 195 0.82 -2.57 -20.76
CA ALA A 195 1.08 -1.79 -21.97
C ALA A 195 -0.22 -1.46 -22.74
N ALA A 196 -1.15 -2.41 -22.83
CA ALA A 196 -2.47 -2.19 -23.42
C ALA A 196 -3.23 -1.10 -22.63
N LEU A 197 -3.34 -1.22 -21.31
CA LEU A 197 -3.98 -0.22 -20.43
C LEU A 197 -3.36 1.17 -20.59
N THR A 198 -2.04 1.25 -20.75
CA THR A 198 -1.32 2.50 -20.99
C THR A 198 -1.67 3.12 -22.36
N ARG A 199 -1.77 2.31 -23.42
CA ARG A 199 -2.14 2.78 -24.78
C ARG A 199 -3.61 3.22 -24.85
N VAL A 200 -4.46 2.48 -24.16
CA VAL A 200 -5.92 2.62 -24.15
C VAL A 200 -6.38 3.75 -23.25
N ARG A 201 -5.48 4.27 -22.41
CA ARG A 201 -5.75 5.44 -21.56
C ARG A 201 -7.05 5.24 -20.75
N SER A 202 -7.28 4.03 -20.25
CA SER A 202 -8.43 3.73 -19.40
C SER A 202 -8.04 3.91 -17.94
N GLY A 203 -8.85 4.69 -17.21
CA GLY A 203 -8.70 4.93 -15.77
C GLY A 203 -9.23 3.80 -14.88
N ARG A 204 -9.72 2.68 -15.45
CA ARG A 204 -9.97 1.48 -14.66
C ARG A 204 -8.68 0.69 -14.52
N VAL A 205 -7.99 0.97 -13.43
CA VAL A 205 -6.87 0.16 -12.96
C VAL A 205 -7.47 -1.16 -12.50
N HIS A 206 -7.40 -2.17 -13.35
CA HIS A 206 -7.59 -3.52 -12.86
C HIS A 206 -6.48 -3.76 -11.83
N ASP A 207 -6.85 -4.16 -10.61
CA ASP A 207 -5.90 -4.66 -9.63
C ASP A 207 -5.37 -6.00 -10.15
N LEU A 208 -4.36 -5.91 -11.03
CA LEU A 208 -3.68 -7.03 -11.65
C LEU A 208 -3.07 -7.93 -10.58
N ASP A 209 -2.58 -7.35 -9.48
CA ASP A 209 -2.02 -8.10 -8.36
C ASP A 209 -3.07 -9.01 -7.72
N GLU A 210 -4.26 -8.47 -7.45
CA GLU A 210 -5.38 -9.25 -6.90
C GLU A 210 -5.93 -10.26 -7.92
N ALA A 211 -5.95 -9.94 -9.22
CA ALA A 211 -6.33 -10.88 -10.28
C ALA A 211 -5.37 -12.08 -10.35
N PHE A 212 -4.06 -11.83 -10.38
CA PHE A 212 -3.05 -12.88 -10.31
C PHE A 212 -3.13 -13.67 -9.00
N TYR A 213 -3.36 -13.00 -7.87
CA TYR A 213 -3.56 -13.67 -6.59
C TYR A 213 -4.71 -14.67 -6.67
N ARG A 214 -5.89 -14.27 -7.15
CA ARG A 214 -7.06 -15.14 -7.30
C ARG A 214 -6.80 -16.29 -8.26
N PHE A 215 -6.14 -16.02 -9.39
CA PHE A 215 -5.74 -17.04 -10.35
C PHE A 215 -4.91 -18.14 -9.70
N TYR A 216 -3.89 -17.75 -8.91
CA TYR A 216 -3.02 -18.69 -8.20
C TYR A 216 -3.73 -19.37 -7.03
N ALA A 217 -4.49 -18.63 -6.21
CA ALA A 217 -5.18 -19.15 -5.03
C ALA A 217 -6.22 -20.23 -5.38
N ALA A 218 -6.84 -20.13 -6.56
CA ALA A 218 -7.75 -21.17 -7.07
C ALA A 218 -7.05 -22.49 -7.43
N ARG A 219 -5.71 -22.49 -7.57
CA ARG A 219 -4.92 -23.60 -8.14
C ARG A 219 -3.84 -24.15 -7.20
N ILE A 220 -3.46 -23.36 -6.20
CA ILE A 220 -2.36 -23.64 -5.29
C ILE A 220 -2.91 -23.72 -3.86
N GLU A 221 -2.63 -24.84 -3.19
CA GLU A 221 -2.97 -25.07 -1.79
C GLU A 221 -1.77 -25.71 -1.07
N GLY A 222 -1.50 -25.29 0.16
CA GLY A 222 -0.44 -25.88 0.99
C GLY A 222 0.99 -25.62 0.50
N VAL A 223 1.20 -24.56 -0.29
CA VAL A 223 2.51 -24.19 -0.84
C VAL A 223 3.01 -22.95 -0.12
N SER A 224 4.07 -23.11 0.67
CA SER A 224 4.66 -22.01 1.44
C SER A 224 6.12 -21.73 1.08
N SER A 225 6.67 -22.50 0.14
CA SER A 225 8.07 -22.40 -0.28
C SER A 225 8.26 -22.71 -1.76
N VAL A 226 9.42 -22.30 -2.30
CA VAL A 226 9.85 -22.66 -3.66
C VAL A 226 9.94 -24.18 -3.82
N HIS A 227 10.33 -24.88 -2.77
CA HIS A 227 10.41 -26.34 -2.79
C HIS A 227 9.04 -26.97 -3.00
N ASP A 228 8.04 -26.54 -2.22
CA ASP A 228 6.66 -27.03 -2.32
C ASP A 228 6.08 -26.72 -3.70
N LEU A 229 6.34 -25.51 -4.22
CA LEU A 229 5.90 -25.10 -5.56
C LEU A 229 6.54 -25.98 -6.64
N ASN A 230 7.84 -26.24 -6.56
CA ASN A 230 8.54 -27.10 -7.52
C ASN A 230 7.96 -28.51 -7.53
N GLN A 231 7.61 -29.06 -6.36
CA GLN A 231 6.98 -30.36 -6.24
C GLN A 231 5.57 -30.36 -6.85
N LEU A 232 4.77 -29.33 -6.56
CA LEU A 232 3.42 -29.17 -7.13
C LEU A 232 3.48 -29.09 -8.66
N VAL A 233 4.33 -28.23 -9.21
CA VAL A 233 4.48 -28.07 -10.67
C VAL A 233 4.93 -29.37 -11.32
N ARG A 234 5.93 -30.06 -10.77
CA ARG A 234 6.41 -31.34 -11.33
C ARG A 234 5.32 -32.41 -11.37
N SER A 235 4.45 -32.46 -10.35
CA SER A 235 3.38 -33.45 -10.28
C SER A 235 2.23 -33.19 -11.27
N ARG A 236 1.97 -31.92 -11.63
CA ARG A 236 0.86 -31.53 -12.51
C ARG A 236 1.26 -31.31 -13.97
N ILE A 237 2.49 -30.88 -14.25
CA ILE A 237 2.91 -30.44 -15.59
C ILE A 237 2.77 -31.52 -16.68
N GLY A 238 2.85 -32.81 -16.31
CA GLY A 238 2.66 -33.91 -17.26
C GLY A 238 1.22 -34.10 -17.73
N LYS A 239 0.22 -33.68 -16.94
CA LYS A 239 -1.20 -33.77 -17.28
C LYS A 239 -1.76 -32.41 -17.73
N GLU A 240 -1.33 -31.35 -17.07
CA GLU A 240 -1.82 -29.99 -17.28
C GLU A 240 -0.61 -29.04 -17.46
N PRO A 241 -0.04 -28.96 -18.68
CA PRO A 241 1.19 -28.21 -18.92
C PRO A 241 1.04 -26.69 -18.73
N ASN A 242 -0.20 -26.19 -18.77
CA ASN A 242 -0.52 -24.77 -18.66
C ASN A 242 -1.26 -24.44 -17.35
N PHE A 243 -1.25 -25.31 -16.33
CA PHE A 243 -2.11 -25.12 -15.15
C PHE A 243 -1.86 -23.81 -14.40
N LEU A 244 -0.62 -23.30 -14.37
CA LEU A 244 -0.27 -21.98 -13.80
C LEU A 244 0.03 -20.91 -14.85
N VAL A 245 -0.21 -21.18 -16.13
CA VAL A 245 -0.05 -20.19 -17.20
C VAL A 245 -1.35 -19.41 -17.30
N ALA A 246 -1.32 -18.15 -16.89
CA ALA A 246 -2.47 -17.26 -16.95
C ALA A 246 -2.68 -16.75 -18.37
N MET A 247 -3.94 -16.62 -18.78
CA MET A 247 -4.34 -15.92 -20.00
C MET A 247 -4.99 -14.58 -19.64
N GLU A 248 -5.08 -13.66 -20.60
CA GLU A 248 -5.72 -12.35 -20.41
C GLU A 248 -7.16 -12.47 -19.85
N GLN A 249 -7.94 -13.42 -20.39
CA GLN A 249 -9.30 -13.72 -19.92
C GLN A 249 -9.36 -14.19 -18.46
N ASP A 250 -8.32 -14.87 -17.95
CA ASP A 250 -8.28 -15.32 -16.55
C ASP A 250 -8.08 -14.16 -15.57
N LEU A 251 -7.51 -13.05 -16.05
CA LEU A 251 -7.15 -11.89 -15.25
C LEU A 251 -8.19 -10.77 -15.34
N ILE A 252 -8.85 -10.64 -16.50
CA ILE A 252 -9.81 -9.56 -16.78
C ILE A 252 -11.28 -10.06 -16.72
N GLY A 253 -11.52 -11.37 -16.89
CA GLY A 253 -12.85 -12.00 -16.88
C GLY A 253 -13.66 -11.82 -18.17
N ASP A 254 -14.91 -12.32 -18.18
CA ASP A 254 -15.88 -12.21 -19.30
C ASP A 254 -16.41 -10.79 -19.52
N THR A 255 -16.35 -9.92 -18.50
CA THR A 255 -16.36 -8.47 -18.68
C THR A 255 -14.99 -8.07 -19.20
N GLY A 256 -14.70 -8.46 -20.44
CA GLY A 256 -13.42 -8.17 -21.08
C GLY A 256 -13.13 -6.68 -21.07
N LEU A 257 -12.10 -6.28 -21.82
CA LEU A 257 -12.00 -4.92 -22.32
C LEU A 257 -13.19 -4.62 -23.27
N GLU A 258 -14.45 -4.75 -22.81
CA GLU A 258 -15.60 -4.02 -23.35
C GLU A 258 -15.37 -2.56 -23.03
N TYR A 259 -14.50 -2.05 -23.88
CA TYR A 259 -14.06 -0.72 -24.10
C TYR A 259 -15.29 0.11 -24.42
N ASP A 260 -15.93 0.66 -23.40
CA ASP A 260 -16.90 1.68 -23.69
C ASP A 260 -16.14 2.95 -24.04
N ARG A 261 -15.77 3.10 -25.33
CA ARG A 261 -15.16 4.32 -25.89
C ARG A 261 -16.00 5.55 -25.56
N GLN A 262 -17.29 5.37 -25.21
CA GLN A 262 -18.15 6.44 -24.74
C GLN A 262 -17.83 6.82 -23.29
N MET A 263 -17.41 5.87 -22.45
CA MET A 263 -17.06 6.12 -21.04
C MET A 263 -15.67 6.75 -20.87
N PHE A 264 -14.70 6.38 -21.70
CA PHE A 264 -13.36 6.95 -21.70
C PHE A 264 -12.95 7.39 -23.12
N PRO A 265 -13.46 8.53 -23.60
CA PRO A 265 -13.23 8.96 -24.98
C PRO A 265 -11.80 9.48 -25.19
N GLU A 266 -11.20 9.22 -26.36
CA GLU A 266 -9.89 9.80 -26.73
C GLU A 266 -9.95 11.30 -27.02
N LYS A 267 -11.15 11.79 -27.35
CA LYS A 267 -11.43 13.17 -27.71
C LYS A 267 -12.81 13.56 -27.22
N VAL A 268 -12.97 14.80 -26.80
CA VAL A 268 -14.25 15.32 -26.32
C VAL A 268 -14.57 16.64 -27.03
N ALA A 269 -15.83 16.79 -27.42
CA ALA A 269 -16.33 18.02 -27.99
C ALA A 269 -16.57 19.04 -26.86
N VAL A 270 -15.95 20.22 -26.99
CA VAL A 270 -16.17 21.36 -26.10
C VAL A 270 -16.43 22.58 -26.96
N ALA A 271 -17.62 23.17 -26.81
CA ALA A 271 -18.12 24.24 -27.68
C ALA A 271 -17.92 23.90 -29.17
N ASN A 272 -17.08 24.67 -29.89
CA ASN A 272 -16.83 24.51 -31.32
C ASN A 272 -15.50 23.81 -31.62
N THR A 273 -15.02 22.96 -30.71
CA THR A 273 -13.68 22.37 -30.80
C THR A 273 -13.66 20.94 -30.25
N VAL A 274 -12.78 20.10 -30.80
CA VAL A 274 -12.58 18.72 -30.36
C VAL A 274 -11.21 18.61 -29.67
N LEU A 275 -11.21 18.41 -28.36
CA LEU A 275 -10.00 18.38 -27.54
C LEU A 275 -9.55 16.94 -27.27
N PRO A 276 -8.26 16.60 -27.45
CA PRO A 276 -7.76 15.28 -27.13
C PRO A 276 -7.58 15.09 -25.62
N LEU A 277 -7.93 13.90 -25.15
CA LEU A 277 -7.80 13.45 -23.76
C LEU A 277 -6.65 12.46 -23.63
N MET A 278 -5.77 12.72 -22.68
CA MET A 278 -4.72 11.82 -22.23
C MET A 278 -5.09 11.26 -20.87
N TYR A 279 -4.77 10.00 -20.61
CA TYR A 279 -5.00 9.39 -19.32
C TYR A 279 -3.71 8.70 -18.89
N ALA A 280 -3.33 8.89 -17.64
CA ALA A 280 -2.18 8.25 -17.05
C ALA A 280 -2.57 7.69 -15.68
N TYR A 281 -2.12 6.47 -15.39
CA TYR A 281 -2.15 5.93 -14.04
C TYR A 281 -0.76 6.02 -13.45
N SER A 282 -0.57 6.95 -12.53
CA SER A 282 0.72 7.19 -11.88
C SER A 282 0.48 7.72 -10.47
N PRO A 283 0.01 6.86 -9.53
CA PRO A 283 -0.37 7.29 -8.18
C PRO A 283 0.68 8.15 -7.50
N GLY A 284 0.29 9.36 -7.09
CA GLY A 284 1.16 10.32 -6.40
C GLY A 284 1.96 11.25 -7.31
N GLU A 285 1.95 11.03 -8.62
CA GLU A 285 2.61 11.90 -9.60
C GLU A 285 1.68 13.02 -10.11
N GLU A 286 2.26 14.09 -10.67
CA GLU A 286 1.49 15.25 -11.13
C GLU A 286 0.60 14.92 -12.34
N GLN A 287 1.00 13.99 -13.20
CA GLN A 287 0.27 13.59 -14.41
C GLN A 287 -0.87 12.60 -14.16
N ASP A 288 -1.03 12.12 -12.92
CA ASP A 288 -2.02 11.10 -12.58
C ASP A 288 -3.46 11.53 -12.90
N GLY A 289 -4.23 10.63 -13.48
CA GLY A 289 -5.60 10.87 -13.94
C GLY A 289 -5.68 11.39 -15.37
N VAL A 290 -6.65 12.26 -15.63
CA VAL A 290 -6.98 12.75 -16.97
C VAL A 290 -6.31 14.08 -17.24
N THR A 291 -5.66 14.20 -18.40
CA THR A 291 -5.10 15.44 -18.92
C THR A 291 -5.78 15.81 -20.24
N VAL A 292 -6.40 16.98 -20.30
CA VAL A 292 -6.97 17.58 -21.50
C VAL A 292 -5.90 18.42 -22.17
N ARG A 293 -5.59 18.19 -23.45
CA ARG A 293 -4.69 19.08 -24.18
C ARG A 293 -5.48 20.17 -24.89
N VAL A 294 -5.13 21.42 -24.62
CA VAL A 294 -5.89 22.59 -25.04
C VAL A 294 -4.99 23.54 -25.82
N PRO A 295 -5.26 23.84 -27.09
CA PRO A 295 -4.53 24.87 -27.81
C PRO A 295 -4.71 26.24 -27.16
N ILE A 296 -3.69 27.10 -27.21
CA ILE A 296 -3.75 28.45 -26.64
C ILE A 296 -5.03 29.22 -27.04
N PRO A 297 -5.47 29.27 -28.31
CA PRO A 297 -6.67 30.04 -28.69
C PRO A 297 -7.98 29.53 -28.06
N VAL A 298 -8.00 28.27 -27.63
CA VAL A 298 -9.17 27.62 -27.00
C VAL A 298 -9.13 27.80 -25.49
N ALA A 299 -7.93 27.94 -24.92
CA ALA A 299 -7.72 28.02 -23.48
C ALA A 299 -8.46 29.20 -22.83
N GLU A 300 -8.64 30.33 -23.53
CA GLU A 300 -9.39 31.51 -23.03
C GLU A 300 -10.90 31.28 -22.91
N ARG A 301 -11.46 30.35 -23.69
CA ARG A 301 -12.90 30.11 -23.79
C ARG A 301 -13.38 28.91 -22.98
N LEU A 302 -12.46 28.02 -22.59
CA LEU A 302 -12.77 26.80 -21.85
C LEU A 302 -13.31 27.12 -20.44
N SER A 303 -14.44 26.55 -20.02
CA SER A 303 -14.87 26.70 -18.62
C SER A 303 -14.36 25.54 -17.75
N GLY A 304 -14.07 25.82 -16.48
CA GLY A 304 -13.69 24.75 -15.53
C GLY A 304 -14.81 23.74 -15.28
N SER A 305 -16.06 24.15 -15.49
CA SER A 305 -17.25 23.32 -15.37
C SER A 305 -17.35 22.24 -16.43
N GLU A 306 -16.94 22.51 -17.67
CA GLU A 306 -16.96 21.55 -18.77
C GLU A 306 -15.98 20.39 -18.54
N LEU A 307 -14.84 20.67 -17.89
CA LEU A 307 -13.78 19.69 -17.65
C LEU A 307 -14.26 18.46 -16.85
N GLN A 308 -15.15 18.67 -15.88
CA GLN A 308 -15.67 17.60 -15.02
C GLN A 308 -16.67 16.69 -15.74
N TRP A 309 -17.24 17.15 -16.86
CA TRP A 309 -18.18 16.38 -17.69
C TRP A 309 -17.50 15.53 -18.76
N MET A 310 -16.22 15.79 -19.06
CA MET A 310 -15.52 15.23 -20.23
C MET A 310 -15.34 13.71 -20.19
N VAL A 311 -15.28 13.10 -19.01
CA VAL A 311 -15.01 11.67 -18.84
C VAL A 311 -16.13 10.99 -18.06
N PRO A 312 -17.10 10.36 -18.76
CA PRO A 312 -18.21 9.69 -18.12
C PRO A 312 -17.79 8.57 -17.16
N GLY A 313 -16.73 7.83 -17.49
CA GLY A 313 -16.23 6.70 -16.72
C GLY A 313 -15.66 7.05 -15.35
N MET A 314 -15.38 8.33 -15.08
CA MET A 314 -14.91 8.78 -13.76
C MET A 314 -16.03 9.26 -12.84
N ARG A 315 -17.26 9.44 -13.36
CA ARG A 315 -18.36 10.05 -12.59
C ARG A 315 -18.72 9.22 -11.37
N GLU A 316 -18.69 7.90 -11.47
CA GLU A 316 -19.05 7.02 -10.37
C GLU A 316 -18.14 7.21 -9.16
N GLU A 317 -16.82 7.16 -9.39
CA GLU A 317 -15.83 7.37 -8.33
C GLU A 317 -15.88 8.81 -7.81
N LEU A 318 -15.98 9.79 -8.72
CA LEU A 318 -16.12 11.21 -8.36
C LEU A 318 -17.31 11.45 -7.43
N ILE A 319 -18.50 10.98 -7.80
CA ILE A 319 -19.72 11.13 -7.00
C ILE A 319 -19.56 10.39 -5.68
N SER A 320 -19.03 9.16 -5.67
CA SER A 320 -18.80 8.39 -4.45
C SER A 320 -17.92 9.15 -3.44
N VAL A 321 -16.80 9.72 -3.89
CA VAL A 321 -15.90 10.52 -3.05
C VAL A 321 -16.61 11.78 -2.54
N LEU A 322 -17.31 12.51 -3.41
CA LEU A 322 -18.04 13.71 -3.04
C LEU A 322 -19.12 13.43 -1.98
N LEU A 323 -19.92 12.37 -2.16
CA LEU A 323 -20.96 12.00 -1.18
C LEU A 323 -20.36 11.56 0.16
N ARG A 324 -19.21 10.87 0.14
CA ARG A 324 -18.46 10.54 1.36
C ARG A 324 -17.86 11.77 2.03
N ALA A 325 -17.53 12.81 1.27
CA ALA A 325 -16.98 14.06 1.79
C ALA A 325 -18.05 14.99 2.39
N LEU A 326 -19.35 14.77 2.11
CA LEU A 326 -20.44 15.57 2.67
C LEU A 326 -20.47 15.55 4.21
N PRO A 327 -20.96 16.63 4.86
CA PRO A 327 -21.22 16.67 6.29
C PRO A 327 -21.99 15.44 6.80
N LYS A 328 -21.68 15.00 8.02
CA LYS A 328 -22.26 13.77 8.62
C LYS A 328 -23.79 13.77 8.65
N SER A 329 -24.41 14.93 8.84
CA SER A 329 -25.86 15.11 8.83
C SER A 329 -26.47 14.71 7.48
N LEU A 330 -25.94 15.25 6.38
CA LEU A 330 -26.40 14.97 5.01
C LEU A 330 -26.06 13.54 4.58
N ARG A 331 -24.89 13.04 4.96
CA ARG A 331 -24.43 11.69 4.58
C ARG A 331 -25.29 10.58 5.19
N ARG A 332 -25.80 10.76 6.41
CA ARG A 332 -26.64 9.76 7.08
C ARG A 332 -27.90 9.44 6.27
N ASP A 333 -28.50 10.46 5.68
CA ASP A 333 -29.74 10.33 4.89
C ASP A 333 -29.46 9.74 3.49
N LEU A 334 -28.19 9.71 3.08
CA LEU A 334 -27.69 9.08 1.84
C LEU A 334 -27.23 7.63 2.01
N MET A 335 -27.32 7.04 3.21
CA MET A 335 -26.95 5.63 3.39
C MET A 335 -28.05 4.67 2.91
N PRO A 336 -27.70 3.49 2.35
CA PRO A 336 -26.35 3.05 1.96
C PRO A 336 -25.84 3.75 0.68
N LEU A 337 -24.56 4.16 0.65
CA LEU A 337 -24.01 4.99 -0.43
C LEU A 337 -23.82 4.23 -1.75
N GLU A 338 -23.31 3.01 -1.71
CA GLU A 338 -23.00 2.22 -2.92
C GLU A 338 -24.19 2.07 -3.89
N PRO A 339 -25.39 1.61 -3.47
CA PRO A 339 -26.52 1.52 -4.38
C PRO A 339 -27.04 2.90 -4.83
N LYS A 340 -26.94 3.94 -3.98
CA LYS A 340 -27.33 5.30 -4.38
C LYS A 340 -26.38 5.90 -5.40
N VAL A 341 -25.07 5.65 -5.29
CA VAL A 341 -24.09 6.11 -6.29
C VAL A 341 -24.41 5.50 -7.65
N ALA A 342 -24.63 4.19 -7.72
CA ALA A 342 -25.02 3.52 -8.97
C ALA A 342 -26.31 4.09 -9.57
N GLU A 343 -27.30 4.38 -8.72
CA GLU A 343 -28.56 5.01 -9.11
C GLU A 343 -28.36 6.45 -9.65
N ILE A 344 -27.58 7.28 -8.96
CA ILE A 344 -27.27 8.65 -9.36
C ILE A 344 -26.54 8.65 -10.69
N VAL A 345 -25.51 7.82 -10.87
CA VAL A 345 -24.72 7.76 -12.12
C VAL A 345 -25.60 7.43 -13.33
N ARG A 346 -26.60 6.54 -13.16
CA ARG A 346 -27.52 6.15 -14.23
C ARG A 346 -28.44 7.29 -14.69
N GLU A 347 -28.86 8.14 -13.77
CA GLU A 347 -29.86 9.19 -14.03
C GLU A 347 -29.28 10.60 -14.18
N PHE A 348 -28.07 10.84 -13.67
CA PHE A 348 -27.40 12.14 -13.70
C PHE A 348 -26.69 12.38 -15.03
N GLN A 349 -27.39 13.07 -15.93
CA GLN A 349 -26.91 13.42 -17.27
C GLN A 349 -26.31 14.84 -17.33
N PRO A 350 -25.36 15.11 -18.24
CA PRO A 350 -24.80 16.44 -18.42
C PRO A 350 -25.87 17.48 -18.79
N THR A 351 -25.97 18.55 -18.01
CA THR A 351 -26.92 19.65 -18.23
C THR A 351 -26.26 20.92 -18.80
N GLY A 352 -24.94 20.91 -19.01
CA GLY A 352 -24.15 22.04 -19.51
C GLY A 352 -23.76 23.09 -18.46
N GLY A 353 -24.21 22.93 -17.21
CA GLY A 353 -23.82 23.79 -16.08
C GLY A 353 -22.64 23.24 -15.27
N GLU A 354 -22.26 23.94 -14.19
CA GLU A 354 -21.23 23.45 -13.27
C GLU A 354 -21.63 22.12 -12.62
N PHE A 355 -20.75 21.13 -12.68
CA PHE A 355 -21.04 19.77 -12.22
C PHE A 355 -21.51 19.70 -10.76
N LEU A 356 -20.84 20.42 -9.84
CA LEU A 356 -21.20 20.42 -8.42
C LEU A 356 -22.56 21.07 -8.15
N VAL A 357 -22.91 22.11 -8.92
CA VAL A 357 -24.22 22.77 -8.85
C VAL A 357 -25.29 21.83 -9.39
N ALA A 358 -25.05 21.24 -10.56
CA ALA A 358 -25.96 20.28 -11.18
C ALA A 358 -26.19 19.05 -10.28
N LEU A 359 -25.14 18.54 -9.63
CA LEU A 359 -25.23 17.41 -8.70
C LEU A 359 -26.04 17.78 -7.46
N ALA A 360 -25.81 18.97 -6.89
CA ALA A 360 -26.60 19.46 -5.75
C ALA A 360 -28.08 19.58 -6.12
N GLU A 361 -28.40 20.21 -7.26
CA GLU A 361 -29.77 20.31 -7.76
C GLU A 361 -30.44 18.94 -7.98
N PHE A 362 -29.70 18.00 -8.57
CA PHE A 362 -30.17 16.64 -8.78
C PHE A 362 -30.54 15.96 -7.46
N LEU A 363 -29.65 16.04 -6.46
CA LEU A 363 -29.88 15.46 -5.14
C LEU A 363 -31.03 16.15 -4.40
N THR A 364 -31.20 17.47 -4.55
CA THR A 364 -32.33 18.20 -4.00
C THR A 364 -33.66 17.81 -4.64
N ARG A 365 -33.70 17.64 -5.96
CA ARG A 365 -34.94 17.20 -6.65
C ARG A 365 -35.30 15.77 -6.30
N LYS A 366 -34.33 14.86 -6.33
CA LYS A 366 -34.54 13.42 -6.19
C LYS A 366 -34.72 12.97 -4.74
N TYR A 367 -33.83 13.40 -3.84
CA TYR A 367 -33.82 12.97 -2.44
C TYR A 367 -34.38 14.02 -1.48
N ARG A 368 -34.89 15.17 -2.00
CA ARG A 368 -35.45 16.28 -1.20
C ARG A 368 -34.47 16.84 -0.16
N MET A 369 -33.17 16.69 -0.40
CA MET A 369 -32.11 17.19 0.47
C MET A 369 -31.74 18.64 0.12
N GLN A 370 -31.54 19.48 1.12
CA GLN A 370 -31.00 20.82 0.90
C GLN A 370 -29.47 20.75 0.88
N ILE A 371 -28.88 20.71 -0.31
CA ILE A 371 -27.42 20.71 -0.51
C ILE A 371 -27.05 22.02 -1.21
N ARG A 372 -26.08 22.74 -0.67
CA ARG A 372 -25.53 23.97 -1.25
C ARG A 372 -24.14 23.72 -1.83
N ALA A 373 -23.67 24.63 -2.68
CA ALA A 373 -22.32 24.54 -3.24
C ALA A 373 -21.23 24.50 -2.14
N GLU A 374 -21.45 25.20 -1.02
CA GLU A 374 -20.54 25.26 0.13
C GLU A 374 -20.42 23.95 0.92
N ASP A 375 -21.38 23.04 0.78
CA ASP A 375 -21.38 21.73 1.46
C ASP A 375 -20.38 20.77 0.82
N TRP A 376 -20.02 21.02 -0.45
CA TRP A 376 -18.98 20.26 -1.13
C TRP A 376 -17.60 20.61 -0.57
N ARG A 377 -16.72 19.62 -0.57
CA ARG A 377 -15.31 19.78 -0.21
C ARG A 377 -14.46 19.41 -1.43
N PRO A 378 -14.21 20.34 -2.35
CA PRO A 378 -13.40 20.07 -3.55
C PRO A 378 -12.00 19.56 -3.22
N ASP A 379 -11.42 20.02 -2.11
CA ASP A 379 -10.11 19.57 -1.62
C ASP A 379 -10.09 18.10 -1.17
N ALA A 380 -11.25 17.49 -0.95
CA ALA A 380 -11.36 16.07 -0.62
C ALA A 380 -11.19 15.16 -1.85
N LEU A 381 -11.16 15.73 -3.06
CA LEU A 381 -10.95 14.96 -4.29
C LEU A 381 -9.47 14.57 -4.44
N PRO A 382 -9.17 13.27 -4.58
CA PRO A 382 -7.87 12.79 -5.02
C PRO A 382 -7.39 13.48 -6.31
N MET A 383 -6.07 13.52 -6.51
CA MET A 383 -5.47 14.17 -7.68
C MET A 383 -5.92 13.54 -9.01
N HIS A 384 -6.10 12.23 -9.05
CA HIS A 384 -6.51 11.50 -10.25
C HIS A 384 -7.96 11.78 -10.66
N LEU A 385 -8.81 12.25 -9.74
CA LEU A 385 -10.21 12.64 -10.03
C LEU A 385 -10.36 14.12 -10.40
N ARG A 386 -9.27 14.89 -10.40
CA ARG A 386 -9.25 16.30 -10.80
C ARG A 386 -8.62 16.43 -12.18
N PRO A 387 -9.40 16.71 -13.24
CA PRO A 387 -8.87 16.86 -14.58
C PRO A 387 -7.74 17.89 -14.63
N ARG A 388 -6.64 17.52 -15.29
CA ARG A 388 -5.49 18.38 -15.56
C ARG A 388 -5.65 19.00 -16.94
N VAL A 389 -5.27 20.26 -17.07
CA VAL A 389 -5.24 20.99 -18.34
C VAL A 389 -3.79 21.15 -18.75
N GLU A 390 -3.48 20.76 -19.98
CA GLU A 390 -2.18 20.98 -20.62
C GLU A 390 -2.38 21.91 -21.82
N ILE A 391 -1.76 23.09 -21.78
CA ILE A 391 -1.86 24.06 -22.86
C ILE A 391 -0.70 23.91 -23.82
N VAL A 392 -1.02 23.84 -25.12
CA VAL A 392 -0.07 23.58 -26.19
C VAL A 392 -0.03 24.73 -27.20
N ASP A 393 1.17 25.01 -27.72
CA ASP A 393 1.36 25.98 -28.80
C ASP A 393 1.03 25.39 -30.19
N ARG A 394 1.22 26.20 -31.25
CA ARG A 394 1.00 25.79 -32.65
C ARG A 394 1.87 24.60 -33.08
N ASN A 395 3.02 24.41 -32.44
CA ASN A 395 3.96 23.32 -32.71
C ASN A 395 3.70 22.09 -31.80
N ASN A 396 2.55 22.05 -31.12
CA ASN A 396 2.15 20.99 -30.21
C ASN A 396 3.06 20.83 -28.98
N LYS A 397 3.83 21.88 -28.63
CA LYS A 397 4.72 21.91 -27.47
C LYS A 397 3.96 22.45 -26.26
N MET A 398 4.13 21.78 -25.11
CA MET A 398 3.54 22.21 -23.85
C MET A 398 4.10 23.57 -23.42
N VAL A 399 3.20 24.50 -23.09
CA VAL A 399 3.51 25.84 -22.60
C VAL A 399 3.27 25.95 -21.10
N ALA A 400 2.12 25.47 -20.64
CA ALA A 400 1.73 25.47 -19.24
C ALA A 400 0.82 24.28 -18.97
N ALA A 401 0.83 23.77 -17.75
CA ALA A 401 -0.10 22.74 -17.35
C ALA A 401 -0.41 22.81 -15.85
N GLY A 402 -1.55 22.27 -15.46
CA GLY A 402 -2.01 22.28 -14.08
C GLY A 402 -3.49 21.89 -13.96
N ARG A 403 -3.96 21.73 -12.72
CA ARG A 403 -5.36 21.37 -12.41
C ARG A 403 -6.26 22.57 -12.12
N ASP A 404 -5.67 23.74 -11.88
CA ASP A 404 -6.40 24.99 -11.77
C ASP A 404 -6.29 25.77 -13.09
N LEU A 405 -7.40 25.88 -13.81
CA LEU A 405 -7.46 26.55 -15.10
C LEU A 405 -7.09 28.03 -15.00
N GLN A 406 -7.43 28.69 -13.88
CA GLN A 406 -7.12 30.11 -13.69
C GLN A 406 -5.62 30.35 -13.53
N SER A 407 -4.95 29.56 -12.68
CA SER A 407 -3.49 29.57 -12.53
C SER A 407 -2.74 29.17 -13.80
N VAL A 408 -3.36 28.35 -14.66
CA VAL A 408 -2.77 27.93 -15.93
C VAL A 408 -2.92 29.04 -16.99
N ARG A 409 -4.03 29.79 -16.99
CA ARG A 409 -4.27 30.94 -17.88
C ARG A 409 -3.39 32.13 -17.60
N SER A 410 -3.18 32.48 -16.32
CA SER A 410 -2.32 33.62 -15.95
C SER A 410 -0.87 33.45 -16.44
N LYS A 411 -0.42 32.22 -16.69
CA LYS A 411 0.90 31.92 -17.28
C LYS A 411 0.98 32.19 -18.79
N ILE A 412 -0.14 32.55 -19.43
CA ILE A 412 -0.27 32.72 -20.89
C ILE A 412 -0.55 34.16 -21.29
N GLU A 413 -1.13 34.99 -20.40
CA GLU A 413 -1.54 36.38 -20.69
C GLU A 413 -0.41 37.28 -21.24
N ASP A 414 0.87 36.88 -21.11
CA ASP A 414 2.03 37.56 -21.69
C ASP A 414 2.38 37.16 -23.15
N ARG A 415 1.62 36.27 -23.79
CA ARG A 415 1.87 35.80 -25.16
C ARG A 415 0.72 36.16 -26.09
N ASP A 416 1.01 37.06 -27.03
CA ASP A 416 0.13 37.55 -28.08
C ASP A 416 -0.47 36.39 -28.91
N VAL A 417 -1.79 36.18 -28.85
CA VAL A 417 -2.53 35.06 -29.51
C VAL A 417 -3.45 35.58 -30.62
N SER A 418 -3.20 36.76 -31.19
CA SER A 418 -4.00 37.24 -32.31
C SER A 418 -3.67 36.48 -33.60
N GLY A 419 -4.42 35.41 -33.87
CA GLY A 419 -4.31 34.61 -35.08
C GLY A 419 -5.11 35.22 -36.24
N ASN A 420 -4.41 35.53 -37.35
CA ASN A 420 -4.97 36.01 -38.63
C ASN A 420 -6.01 35.07 -39.29
N ALA A 421 -6.23 33.87 -38.75
CA ALA A 421 -7.09 32.84 -39.33
C ALA A 421 -8.59 33.17 -39.27
N TRP A 422 -9.07 33.78 -38.18
CA TRP A 422 -10.46 34.24 -38.08
C TRP A 422 -10.74 35.36 -39.08
N THR A 423 -9.82 36.32 -39.23
CA THR A 423 -9.92 37.38 -40.25
C THR A 423 -9.88 36.82 -41.69
N ALA A 424 -9.13 35.73 -41.92
CA ALA A 424 -9.11 35.04 -43.20
C ALA A 424 -10.41 34.27 -43.47
N ALA A 425 -10.97 33.62 -42.46
CA ALA A 425 -12.25 32.93 -42.54
C ALA A 425 -13.42 33.91 -42.76
N GLU A 426 -13.44 35.05 -42.04
CA GLU A 426 -14.37 36.15 -42.28
C GLU A 426 -14.28 36.64 -43.73
N LYS A 427 -13.08 36.93 -44.26
CA LYS A 427 -12.95 37.33 -45.67
C LYS A 427 -13.44 36.29 -46.68
N LYS A 428 -13.35 35.00 -46.34
CA LYS A 428 -13.73 33.90 -47.23
C LYS A 428 -15.23 33.65 -47.23
N TRP A 429 -15.88 33.79 -46.07
CA TRP A 429 -17.27 33.37 -45.87
C TRP A 429 -18.25 34.53 -45.62
N GLU A 430 -17.79 35.67 -45.10
CA GLU A 430 -18.64 36.81 -44.78
C GLU A 430 -19.05 37.57 -46.05
N ARG A 431 -20.36 37.68 -46.29
CA ARG A 431 -20.95 38.48 -47.37
C ARG A 431 -21.82 39.58 -46.76
N ARG A 432 -21.61 40.83 -47.15
CA ARG A 432 -22.36 42.00 -46.66
C ARG A 432 -23.26 42.59 -47.74
N GLY A 433 -24.37 43.21 -47.34
CA GLY A 433 -25.25 43.96 -48.25
C GLY A 433 -26.15 43.10 -49.15
N LEU A 434 -26.39 41.85 -48.77
CA LEU A 434 -27.26 40.93 -49.51
C LEU A 434 -28.72 41.37 -49.38
N LYS A 435 -29.37 41.66 -50.52
CA LYS A 435 -30.81 42.01 -50.59
C LYS A 435 -31.69 40.86 -51.11
N ILE A 436 -31.07 39.80 -51.61
CA ILE A 436 -31.70 38.60 -52.17
C ILE A 436 -30.83 37.39 -51.85
N TRP A 437 -31.45 36.23 -51.59
CA TRP A 437 -30.76 34.99 -51.24
C TRP A 437 -30.10 34.37 -52.48
N ASN A 438 -28.81 34.61 -52.68
CA ASN A 438 -28.06 34.22 -53.90
C ASN A 438 -26.80 33.40 -53.64
N PHE A 439 -26.70 32.75 -52.47
CA PHE A 439 -25.47 32.06 -52.02
C PHE A 439 -25.65 30.57 -51.71
N GLY A 440 -26.81 29.99 -52.03
CA GLY A 440 -27.09 28.57 -51.83
C GLY A 440 -27.37 28.21 -50.37
N ASP A 441 -27.24 26.92 -50.03
CA ASP A 441 -27.41 26.40 -48.68
C ASP A 441 -26.16 26.66 -47.82
N LEU A 442 -26.37 27.07 -46.57
CA LEU A 442 -25.30 27.33 -45.63
C LEU A 442 -24.76 25.99 -45.09
N PRO A 443 -23.42 25.77 -45.07
CA PRO A 443 -22.86 24.57 -44.48
C PRO A 443 -23.11 24.54 -42.97
N GLU A 444 -23.34 23.36 -42.39
CA GLU A 444 -23.57 23.24 -40.94
C GLU A 444 -22.35 23.66 -40.10
N THR A 445 -21.13 23.43 -40.61
CA THR A 445 -19.88 23.85 -39.97
C THR A 445 -18.81 24.20 -41.01
N VAL A 446 -17.91 25.10 -40.63
CA VAL A 446 -16.74 25.53 -41.42
C VAL A 446 -15.48 25.36 -40.58
N SER A 447 -14.47 24.66 -41.12
CA SER A 447 -13.14 24.59 -40.50
C SER A 447 -12.36 25.90 -40.74
N VAL A 448 -11.90 26.52 -39.65
CA VAL A 448 -11.18 27.81 -39.66
C VAL A 448 -9.67 27.60 -39.73
N GLU A 449 -9.12 26.78 -38.83
CA GLU A 449 -7.69 26.47 -38.73
C GLU A 449 -7.48 25.20 -37.90
N ASP A 450 -6.40 24.47 -38.17
CA ASP A 450 -5.89 23.42 -37.30
C ASP A 450 -4.74 23.96 -36.45
N VAL A 451 -4.95 24.08 -35.14
CA VAL A 451 -3.93 24.58 -34.20
C VAL A 451 -3.57 23.47 -33.22
N GLY A 452 -2.31 23.02 -33.23
CA GLY A 452 -1.84 21.99 -32.30
C GLY A 452 -2.56 20.64 -32.46
N GLY A 453 -3.01 20.29 -33.67
CA GLY A 453 -3.74 19.05 -33.96
C GLY A 453 -5.23 19.08 -33.57
N VAL A 454 -5.76 20.28 -33.29
CA VAL A 454 -7.16 20.52 -32.94
C VAL A 454 -7.79 21.45 -33.98
N THR A 455 -8.89 21.01 -34.58
CA THR A 455 -9.62 21.77 -35.59
C THR A 455 -10.56 22.77 -34.93
N LEU A 456 -10.41 24.05 -35.26
CA LEU A 456 -11.33 25.11 -34.88
C LEU A 456 -12.49 25.17 -35.87
N LEU A 457 -13.73 25.07 -35.37
CA LEU A 457 -14.95 25.15 -36.18
C LEU A 457 -15.65 26.50 -36.01
N ALA A 458 -16.25 26.98 -37.09
CA ALA A 458 -17.15 28.12 -37.16
C ALA A 458 -18.52 27.66 -37.69
N TYR A 459 -19.58 28.33 -37.24
CA TYR A 459 -20.96 28.06 -37.68
C TYR A 459 -21.46 29.30 -38.45
N PRO A 460 -21.91 29.15 -39.70
CA PRO A 460 -22.54 30.26 -40.43
C PRO A 460 -23.84 30.67 -39.74
N GLY A 461 -24.06 31.99 -39.62
CA GLY A 461 -25.25 32.60 -39.00
C GLY A 461 -26.02 33.50 -39.94
#